data_AF-A0A961ITM2-F1
#
_entry.id   AF-A0A961ITM2-F1
#
_cell.length_a   1.000
_cell.length_b   1.000
_cell.length_c   1.000
_cell.angle_alpha   90.00
_cell.angle_beta   90.00
_cell.angle_gamma   90.00
#
_symmetry.space_group_name_H-M   'P 1'
#
loop_
_entity.id
_entity.type
_entity.pdbx_description
1 polymer ?
#
loop_
_entity_poly.entity_id
_entity_poly.type
_entity_poly.pdbx_seq_one_letter_code
_entity_poly.pdbx_strand_id
1 'polypeptide(L)'
;MNEKEDKWKADHLSGADYEVGYGKPPKHSRFRPGESGNPKGRPKGSKNKAQSPLAERMKDIIIDEAYRGISVRDGDRTVTVPMAQAVIRSMSLKAAKGDHRSQRLFAELLSSTESANRLLQEEWFKTALEYKIDWTDELERRKRFGITDLPPPLPHPDHIKLDPRNGTVRITGPMTEEEKVDWDRIVQIRDSFQEECDWLVAEIEKAEEPDLLGVLKKDLELNRRILARANRALGVVEK
;
A
#
# COMPACT_ATOMS: atom_id res chain seq x y z
N MET A 1 69.89 69.20 -4.78
CA MET A 1 68.50 69.66 -4.95
C MET A 1 67.64 68.43 -5.17
N ASN A 2 66.53 68.32 -4.43
CA ASN A 2 65.78 67.11 -4.11
C ASN A 2 65.07 66.45 -5.31
N GLU A 3 65.45 65.21 -5.65
CA GLU A 3 64.68 64.30 -6.53
C GLU A 3 63.90 63.23 -5.73
N LYS A 4 63.94 63.28 -4.39
CA LYS A 4 63.28 62.27 -3.53
C LYS A 4 61.88 62.65 -3.05
N GLU A 5 61.41 63.87 -3.32
CA GLU A 5 60.09 64.35 -2.86
C GLU A 5 58.96 64.17 -3.88
N ASP A 6 59.26 63.86 -5.15
CA ASP A 6 58.23 63.72 -6.21
C ASP A 6 57.74 62.28 -6.43
N LYS A 7 58.31 61.30 -5.72
CA LYS A 7 57.89 59.89 -5.86
C LYS A 7 56.75 59.46 -4.92
N TRP A 8 56.28 60.35 -4.05
CA TRP A 8 55.22 60.07 -3.06
C TRP A 8 53.85 60.65 -3.42
N LYS A 9 53.71 61.37 -4.56
CA LYS A 9 52.44 61.97 -4.98
C LYS A 9 51.69 61.25 -6.10
N ALA A 10 52.23 60.13 -6.62
CA ALA A 10 51.67 59.46 -7.79
C ALA A 10 50.89 58.16 -7.53
N ASP A 11 50.67 57.75 -6.26
CA ASP A 11 50.11 56.42 -5.98
C ASP A 11 48.95 56.41 -4.94
N HIS A 12 48.28 57.55 -4.74
CA HIS A 12 47.17 57.66 -3.76
C HIS A 12 45.79 57.89 -4.38
N LEU A 13 45.63 57.66 -5.68
CA LEU A 13 44.34 57.76 -6.38
C LEU A 13 43.86 56.38 -6.84
N SER A 14 43.47 55.50 -5.91
CA SER A 14 42.50 54.41 -6.21
C SER A 14 41.93 53.66 -4.99
N GLY A 15 41.98 54.22 -3.79
CA GLY A 15 41.37 53.63 -2.60
C GLY A 15 39.90 54.02 -2.44
N ALA A 16 39.03 53.69 -3.40
CA ALA A 16 37.59 53.87 -3.21
C ALA A 16 37.10 52.99 -2.05
N ASP A 17 36.83 53.64 -0.93
CA ASP A 17 36.29 53.07 0.30
C ASP A 17 34.96 52.38 -0.03
N TYR A 18 34.95 51.05 0.02
CA TYR A 18 33.80 50.25 -0.40
C TYR A 18 32.86 50.09 0.80
N GLU A 19 31.76 50.82 0.78
CA GLU A 19 30.74 50.76 1.84
C GLU A 19 30.13 49.35 1.94
N VAL A 20 30.39 48.69 3.07
CA VAL A 20 29.92 47.34 3.38
C VAL A 20 28.49 47.41 3.91
N GLY A 21 27.59 46.58 3.39
CA GLY A 21 26.17 46.56 3.76
C GLY A 21 25.47 45.26 3.35
N TYR A 22 24.14 45.22 3.48
CA TYR A 22 23.37 44.02 3.12
C TYR A 22 23.59 43.63 1.65
N GLY A 23 24.04 42.39 1.41
CA GLY A 23 24.40 41.90 0.07
C GLY A 23 25.73 42.43 -0.49
N LYS A 24 26.50 43.23 0.26
CA LYS A 24 27.79 43.81 -0.13
C LYS A 24 28.92 43.36 0.82
N PRO A 25 29.44 42.12 0.68
CA PRO A 25 30.50 41.62 1.56
C PRO A 25 31.81 42.40 1.40
N PRO A 26 32.61 42.56 2.47
CA PRO A 26 33.90 43.26 2.43
C PRO A 26 34.85 42.69 1.38
N LYS A 27 35.56 43.56 0.65
CA LYS A 27 36.48 43.12 -0.43
C LYS A 27 37.58 42.17 0.05
N HIS A 28 38.08 42.34 1.28
CA HIS A 28 39.17 41.54 1.83
C HIS A 28 38.76 40.09 2.17
N SER A 29 37.47 39.80 2.34
CA SER A 29 36.96 38.47 2.70
C SER A 29 36.28 37.74 1.53
N ARG A 30 36.17 38.39 0.35
CA ARG A 30 35.63 37.76 -0.86
C ARG A 30 36.63 36.77 -1.43
N PHE A 31 36.16 35.58 -1.76
CA PHE A 31 36.96 34.62 -2.53
C PHE A 31 37.30 35.19 -3.92
N ARG A 32 38.50 34.90 -4.40
CA ARG A 32 38.92 35.31 -5.73
C ARG A 32 38.11 34.55 -6.79
N PRO A 33 37.76 35.16 -7.93
CA PRO A 33 37.12 34.44 -9.02
C PRO A 33 37.96 33.22 -9.43
N GLY A 34 37.36 32.03 -9.40
CA GLY A 34 38.03 30.75 -9.69
C GLY A 34 38.61 30.03 -8.48
N GLU A 35 38.62 30.65 -7.30
CA GLU A 35 39.13 30.08 -6.06
C GLU A 35 37.95 29.83 -5.11
N SER A 36 37.64 28.57 -4.81
CA SER A 36 36.60 28.26 -3.83
C SER A 36 37.19 28.31 -2.41
N GLY A 37 36.40 28.71 -1.41
CA GLY A 37 36.80 28.64 0.00
C GLY A 37 37.05 27.23 0.52
N ASN A 38 36.72 26.21 -0.27
CA ASN A 38 37.07 24.82 -0.04
C ASN A 38 37.75 24.25 -1.29
N PRO A 39 39.05 24.53 -1.51
CA PRO A 39 39.76 24.15 -2.74
C PRO A 39 39.87 22.64 -2.93
N LYS A 40 39.74 21.85 -1.85
CA LYS A 40 39.66 20.38 -1.93
C LYS A 40 38.25 19.87 -2.27
N GLY A 41 37.27 20.76 -2.26
CA GLY A 41 35.87 20.45 -2.47
C GLY A 41 35.36 19.38 -1.49
N ARG A 42 34.19 18.84 -1.83
CA ARG A 42 33.77 17.54 -1.31
C ARG A 42 34.52 16.46 -2.10
N PRO A 43 35.05 15.39 -1.46
CA PRO A 43 35.80 14.36 -2.16
C PRO A 43 35.04 13.81 -3.38
N LYS A 44 35.66 13.84 -4.56
CA LYS A 44 35.10 13.26 -5.79
C LYS A 44 34.78 11.78 -5.53
N GLY A 45 33.51 11.41 -5.63
CA GLY A 45 33.05 10.02 -5.42
C GLY A 45 32.41 9.73 -4.07
N SER A 46 32.19 10.72 -3.19
CA SER A 46 31.38 10.51 -1.98
C SER A 46 29.90 10.29 -2.34
N LYS A 47 29.56 9.10 -2.82
CA LYS A 47 28.19 8.60 -2.82
C LYS A 47 27.75 8.53 -1.36
N ASN A 48 26.48 8.77 -1.05
CA ASN A 48 25.91 8.30 0.23
C ASN A 48 26.35 6.83 0.32
N LYS A 49 27.13 6.47 1.35
CA LYS A 49 27.79 5.16 1.41
C LYS A 49 26.73 4.11 1.07
N ALA A 50 26.94 3.36 -0.01
CA ALA A 50 26.13 2.18 -0.28
C ALA A 50 26.11 1.37 1.02
N GLN A 51 24.93 0.86 1.38
CA GLN A 51 24.76 0.12 2.63
C GLN A 51 25.86 -0.95 2.68
N SER A 52 26.72 -0.86 3.69
CA SER A 52 27.82 -1.80 3.85
C SER A 52 27.23 -3.21 3.98
N PRO A 53 27.89 -4.27 3.49
CA PRO A 53 27.50 -5.66 3.78
C PRO A 53 27.31 -5.92 5.29
N LEU A 54 28.01 -5.16 6.14
CA LEU A 54 27.81 -5.17 7.60
C LEU A 54 26.46 -4.60 8.03
N ALA A 55 25.96 -3.57 7.34
CA ALA A 55 24.66 -2.97 7.59
C ALA A 55 23.51 -3.90 7.14
N GLU A 56 23.70 -4.67 6.07
CA GLU A 56 22.76 -5.72 5.66
C GLU A 56 22.70 -6.85 6.70
N ARG A 57 23.85 -7.41 7.10
CA ARG A 57 23.90 -8.43 8.17
C ARG A 57 23.32 -7.95 9.50
N MET A 58 23.48 -6.66 9.83
CA MET A 58 22.88 -6.07 11.02
C MET A 58 21.36 -6.01 10.92
N LYS A 59 20.80 -5.70 9.74
CA LYS A 59 19.34 -5.71 9.54
C LYS A 59 18.79 -7.11 9.73
N ASP A 60 19.46 -8.12 9.20
CA ASP A 60 19.03 -9.52 9.35
C ASP A 60 18.99 -9.93 10.83
N ILE A 61 20.05 -9.62 11.59
CA ILE A 61 20.09 -9.88 13.04
C ILE A 61 18.97 -9.14 13.79
N ILE A 62 18.70 -7.87 13.43
CA ILE A 62 17.62 -7.09 14.05
C ILE A 62 16.25 -7.72 13.74
N ILE A 63 16.04 -8.16 12.51
CA ILE A 63 14.80 -8.82 12.08
C ILE A 63 14.64 -10.15 12.83
N ASP A 64 15.67 -10.99 12.85
CA ASP A 64 15.64 -12.27 13.55
C ASP A 64 15.33 -12.10 15.04
N GLU A 65 15.97 -11.14 15.71
CA GLU A 65 15.71 -10.86 17.12
C GLU A 65 14.31 -10.27 17.35
N ALA A 66 13.81 -9.43 16.43
CA ALA A 66 12.47 -8.88 16.49
C ALA A 66 11.38 -9.95 16.40
N TYR A 67 11.59 -10.98 15.57
CA TYR A 67 10.65 -12.09 15.38
C TYR A 67 10.87 -13.27 16.33
N ARG A 68 11.97 -13.29 17.10
CA ARG A 68 12.22 -14.31 18.12
C ARG A 68 11.12 -14.32 19.18
N GLY A 69 10.57 -15.50 19.44
CA GLY A 69 9.56 -15.71 20.48
C GLY A 69 10.15 -15.54 21.88
N ILE A 70 9.45 -14.79 22.72
CA ILE A 70 9.73 -14.66 24.15
C ILE A 70 8.47 -14.90 24.98
N SER A 71 8.65 -15.47 26.16
CA SER A 71 7.56 -15.66 27.12
C SER A 71 7.28 -14.36 27.86
N VAL A 72 6.07 -13.84 27.74
CA VAL A 72 5.61 -12.62 28.41
C VAL A 72 4.37 -12.95 29.25
N ARG A 73 4.27 -12.33 30.42
CA ARG A 73 3.08 -12.44 31.28
C ARG A 73 2.01 -11.47 30.79
N ASP A 74 0.83 -12.00 30.47
CA ASP A 74 -0.36 -11.26 30.03
C ASP A 74 -1.49 -11.53 31.04
N GLY A 75 -1.59 -10.64 32.04
CA GLY A 75 -2.44 -10.84 33.21
C GLY A 75 -2.06 -12.10 34.02
N ASP A 76 -2.96 -13.07 34.04
CA ASP A 76 -2.80 -14.34 34.76
C ASP A 76 -2.21 -15.48 33.91
N ARG A 77 -1.96 -15.25 32.62
CA ARG A 77 -1.44 -16.26 31.70
C ARG A 77 -0.06 -15.85 31.17
N THR A 78 0.78 -16.84 30.86
CA THR A 78 2.05 -16.63 30.16
C THR A 78 1.87 -17.01 28.70
N VAL A 79 2.18 -16.09 27.79
CA VAL A 79 2.03 -16.29 26.34
C VAL A 79 3.38 -16.05 25.67
N THR A 80 3.74 -16.92 24.72
CA THR A 80 4.92 -16.72 23.87
C THR A 80 4.55 -15.84 22.70
N VAL A 81 5.19 -14.68 22.59
CA VAL A 81 4.97 -13.71 21.50
C VAL A 81 6.32 -13.22 20.95
N PRO A 82 6.38 -12.75 19.69
CA PRO A 82 7.58 -12.12 19.15
C PRO A 82 8.06 -10.94 20.01
N MET A 83 9.38 -10.76 20.12
CA MET A 83 10.01 -9.68 20.88
C MET A 83 9.47 -8.31 20.48
N ALA A 84 9.38 -8.02 19.18
CA ALA A 84 8.85 -6.74 18.70
C ALA A 84 7.42 -6.49 19.17
N GLN A 85 6.56 -7.51 19.13
CA GLN A 85 5.18 -7.41 19.60
C GLN A 85 5.14 -7.14 21.12
N ALA A 86 5.99 -7.82 21.90
CA ALA A 86 6.09 -7.60 23.34
C ALA A 86 6.52 -6.17 23.69
N VAL A 87 7.53 -5.64 22.98
CA VAL A 87 8.03 -4.26 23.16
C VAL A 87 6.92 -3.25 22.88
N ILE A 88 6.23 -3.39 21.74
CA ILE A 88 5.12 -2.51 21.37
C ILE A 88 3.98 -2.58 22.39
N ARG A 89 3.61 -3.77 22.88
CA ARG A 89 2.60 -3.90 23.95
C ARG A 89 3.02 -3.18 25.23
N SER A 90 4.25 -3.38 25.69
CA SER A 90 4.74 -2.74 26.92
C SER A 90 4.79 -1.22 26.78
N MET A 91 5.24 -0.73 25.62
CA MET A 91 5.29 0.69 25.28
C MET A 91 3.88 1.30 25.25
N SER A 92 2.92 0.61 24.63
CA SER A 92 1.52 1.04 24.55
C SER A 92 0.89 1.14 25.95
N LEU A 93 1.16 0.16 26.83
CA LEU A 93 0.70 0.19 28.22
C LEU A 93 1.31 1.36 29.02
N LYS A 94 2.60 1.67 28.82
CA LYS A 94 3.24 2.84 29.44
C LYS A 94 2.66 4.16 28.91
N ALA A 95 2.45 4.25 27.60
CA ALA A 95 1.82 5.40 26.96
C ALA A 95 0.41 5.66 27.51
N ALA A 96 -0.40 4.59 27.65
CA ALA A 96 -1.74 4.66 28.24
C ALA A 96 -1.73 5.10 29.71
N LYS A 97 -0.66 4.80 30.45
CA LYS A 97 -0.45 5.24 31.85
C LYS A 97 0.12 6.66 31.99
N GLY A 98 0.31 7.39 30.89
CA GLY A 98 0.76 8.79 30.93
C GLY A 98 2.26 9.02 30.75
N ASP A 99 3.05 7.99 30.40
CA ASP A 99 4.47 8.20 30.11
C ASP A 99 4.64 8.98 28.79
N HIS A 100 4.99 10.27 28.89
CA HIS A 100 5.07 11.18 27.74
C HIS A 100 6.03 10.70 26.64
N ARG A 101 7.15 10.07 27.01
CA ARG A 101 8.10 9.54 26.02
C ARG A 101 7.49 8.38 25.24
N SER A 102 6.82 7.46 25.91
CA SER A 102 6.11 6.34 25.26
C SER A 102 4.92 6.84 24.44
N GLN A 103 4.19 7.85 24.90
CA GLN A 103 3.09 8.47 24.14
C GLN A 103 3.58 9.05 22.81
N ARG A 104 4.68 9.80 22.85
CA ARG A 104 5.29 10.36 21.64
C ARG A 104 5.75 9.27 20.68
N LEU A 105 6.50 8.28 21.17
CA LEU A 105 7.01 7.18 20.32
C LEU A 105 5.86 6.36 19.72
N PHE A 106 4.80 6.10 20.49
CA PHE A 106 3.61 5.41 20.00
C PHE A 106 2.89 6.22 18.91
N ALA A 107 2.69 7.52 19.12
CA ALA A 107 2.06 8.40 18.13
C ALA A 107 2.88 8.49 16.83
N GLU A 108 4.21 8.56 16.93
CA GLU A 108 5.13 8.56 15.78
C GLU A 108 5.00 7.24 14.98
N LEU A 109 5.05 6.09 15.66
CA LEU A 109 4.90 4.77 15.02
C LEU A 109 3.52 4.58 14.39
N LEU A 110 2.46 5.03 15.07
CA LEU A 110 1.09 4.98 14.54
C LEU A 110 0.99 5.83 13.27
N SER A 111 1.41 7.09 13.34
CA SER A 111 1.36 8.01 12.20
C SER A 111 2.19 7.51 11.01
N SER A 112 3.38 6.95 11.25
CA SER A 112 4.19 6.39 10.17
C SER A 112 3.55 5.15 9.55
N THR A 113 2.92 4.30 10.36
CA THR A 113 2.25 3.07 9.89
C THR A 113 0.99 3.43 9.11
N GLU A 114 0.17 4.35 9.61
CA GLU A 114 -1.01 4.84 8.90
C GLU A 114 -0.64 5.51 7.57
N SER A 115 0.42 6.31 7.55
CA SER A 115 0.90 6.95 6.32
C SER A 115 1.42 5.93 5.31
N ALA A 116 2.20 4.95 5.75
CA ALA A 116 2.70 3.88 4.89
C ALA A 116 1.56 3.02 4.33
N ASN A 117 0.60 2.64 5.17
CA ASN A 117 -0.57 1.89 4.75
C ASN A 117 -1.46 2.70 3.79
N ARG A 118 -1.60 4.01 4.03
CA ARG A 118 -2.37 4.89 3.15
C ARG A 118 -1.73 5.00 1.76
N LEU A 119 -0.41 5.15 1.68
CA LEU A 119 0.28 5.19 0.38
C LEU A 119 0.08 3.88 -0.40
N LEU A 120 0.24 2.73 0.26
CA LEU A 120 0.00 1.43 -0.35
C LEU A 120 -1.47 1.29 -0.80
N GLN A 121 -2.42 1.73 0.03
CA GLN A 121 -3.84 1.72 -0.29
C GLN A 121 -4.17 2.65 -1.48
N GLU A 122 -3.61 3.85 -1.52
CA GLU A 122 -3.80 4.80 -2.62
C GLU A 122 -3.22 4.27 -3.93
N GLU A 123 -2.01 3.71 -3.90
CA GLU A 123 -1.37 3.09 -5.07
C GLU A 123 -2.18 1.90 -5.58
N TRP A 124 -2.61 1.03 -4.66
CA TRP A 124 -3.46 -0.12 -5.00
C TRP A 124 -4.82 0.31 -5.56
N PHE A 125 -5.47 1.30 -4.94
CA PHE A 125 -6.75 1.84 -5.40
C PHE A 125 -6.64 2.43 -6.80
N LYS A 126 -5.60 3.25 -7.03
CA LYS A 126 -5.34 3.86 -8.34
C LYS A 126 -5.14 2.79 -9.41
N THR A 127 -4.28 1.81 -9.13
CA THR A 127 -3.99 0.71 -10.07
C THR A 127 -5.25 -0.08 -10.41
N ALA A 128 -6.06 -0.40 -9.40
CA ALA A 128 -7.31 -1.13 -9.60
C ALA A 128 -8.37 -0.32 -10.37
N LEU A 129 -8.42 1.00 -10.15
CA LEU A 129 -9.31 1.92 -10.88
C LEU A 129 -8.91 2.01 -12.35
N GLU A 130 -7.63 2.23 -12.64
CA GLU A 130 -7.08 2.30 -14.00
C GLU A 130 -7.35 0.99 -14.75
N TYR A 131 -6.99 -0.15 -14.15
CA TYR A 131 -7.27 -1.47 -14.71
C TYR A 131 -8.76 -1.67 -15.02
N LYS A 132 -9.65 -1.28 -14.10
CA LYS A 132 -11.09 -1.43 -14.27
C LYS A 132 -11.61 -0.60 -15.45
N ILE A 133 -11.17 0.65 -15.57
CA ILE A 133 -11.57 1.54 -16.67
C ILE A 133 -11.08 0.97 -18.00
N ASP A 134 -9.77 0.69 -18.10
CA ASP A 134 -9.14 0.22 -19.34
C ASP A 134 -9.80 -1.05 -19.89
N TRP A 135 -10.05 -2.02 -19.01
CA TRP A 135 -10.71 -3.27 -19.40
C TRP A 135 -12.20 -3.10 -19.70
N THR A 136 -12.91 -2.21 -19.01
CA THR A 136 -14.32 -1.92 -19.34
C THR A 136 -14.41 -1.37 -20.76
N ASP A 137 -13.57 -0.38 -21.08
CA ASP A 137 -13.52 0.24 -22.41
C ASP A 137 -13.13 -0.77 -23.50
N GLU A 138 -12.15 -1.63 -23.23
CA GLU A 138 -11.72 -2.68 -24.17
C GLU A 138 -12.81 -3.75 -24.37
N LEU A 139 -13.52 -4.17 -23.32
CA LEU A 139 -14.64 -5.12 -23.46
C LEU A 139 -15.81 -4.50 -24.23
N GLU A 140 -16.12 -3.22 -24.00
CA GLU A 140 -17.12 -2.49 -24.79
C GLU A 140 -16.71 -2.34 -26.26
N ARG A 141 -15.41 -2.10 -26.51
CA ARG A 141 -14.84 -2.08 -27.86
C ARG A 141 -15.01 -3.46 -28.52
N ARG A 142 -14.62 -4.55 -27.86
CA ARG A 142 -14.78 -5.92 -28.39
C ARG A 142 -16.23 -6.23 -28.72
N LYS A 143 -17.15 -5.86 -27.84
CA LYS A 143 -18.59 -6.03 -28.06
C LYS A 143 -19.09 -5.25 -29.29
N ARG A 144 -18.64 -4.00 -29.48
CA ARG A 144 -19.00 -3.18 -30.66
C ARG A 144 -18.49 -3.78 -31.98
N PHE A 145 -17.32 -4.41 -31.97
CA PHE A 145 -16.71 -5.00 -33.16
C PHE A 145 -16.98 -6.51 -33.32
N GLY A 146 -17.76 -7.12 -32.42
CA GLY A 146 -18.07 -8.56 -32.48
C GLY A 146 -16.87 -9.47 -32.27
N ILE A 147 -15.85 -9.02 -31.52
CA ILE A 147 -14.63 -9.80 -31.23
C ILE A 147 -14.94 -10.75 -30.07
N THR A 148 -15.06 -12.04 -30.34
CA THR A 148 -15.43 -13.09 -29.36
C THR A 148 -14.37 -14.17 -29.18
N ASP A 149 -13.30 -14.13 -29.95
CA ASP A 149 -12.22 -15.13 -29.98
C ASP A 149 -11.21 -14.96 -28.83
N LEU A 150 -11.14 -13.77 -28.23
CA LEU A 150 -10.21 -13.47 -27.15
C LEU A 150 -10.79 -13.79 -25.77
N PRO A 151 -9.98 -14.38 -24.86
CA PRO A 151 -10.43 -14.64 -23.50
C PRO A 151 -10.70 -13.32 -22.74
N PRO A 152 -11.64 -13.36 -21.77
CA PRO A 152 -11.89 -12.23 -20.89
C PRO A 152 -10.68 -12.00 -19.96
N PRO A 153 -10.46 -10.75 -19.51
CA PRO A 153 -9.36 -10.43 -18.61
C PRO A 153 -9.53 -11.08 -17.24
N LEU A 154 -8.39 -11.31 -16.57
CA LEU A 154 -8.31 -11.73 -15.19
C LEU A 154 -7.53 -10.71 -14.37
N PRO A 155 -8.10 -10.21 -13.25
CA PRO A 155 -9.50 -10.33 -12.85
C PRO A 155 -10.47 -9.60 -13.81
N HIS A 156 -11.71 -10.07 -13.96
CA HIS A 156 -12.72 -9.32 -14.73
C HIS A 156 -13.05 -7.98 -14.04
N PRO A 157 -13.27 -6.86 -14.78
CA PRO A 157 -13.54 -5.54 -14.18
C PRO A 157 -14.76 -5.53 -13.23
N ASP A 158 -15.77 -6.37 -13.47
CA ASP A 158 -16.93 -6.50 -12.57
C ASP A 158 -16.60 -7.12 -11.22
N HIS A 159 -15.53 -7.89 -11.11
CA HIS A 159 -15.06 -8.47 -9.86
C HIS A 159 -14.29 -7.46 -9.01
N ILE A 160 -13.93 -6.30 -9.57
CA ILE A 160 -13.21 -5.25 -8.86
C ILE A 160 -14.22 -4.26 -8.28
N LYS A 161 -14.40 -4.27 -6.95
CA LYS A 161 -15.27 -3.34 -6.21
C LYS A 161 -14.42 -2.27 -5.55
N LEU A 162 -14.67 -1.02 -5.94
CA LEU A 162 -13.95 0.16 -5.45
C LEU A 162 -14.87 0.94 -4.52
N ASP A 163 -14.40 1.25 -3.32
CA ASP A 163 -15.05 2.18 -2.41
C ASP A 163 -14.30 3.53 -2.42
N PRO A 164 -14.80 4.54 -3.13
CA PRO A 164 -14.12 5.82 -3.28
C PRO A 164 -14.12 6.66 -1.99
N ARG A 165 -14.95 6.33 -0.99
CA ARG A 165 -14.97 7.06 0.29
C ARG A 165 -13.84 6.62 1.20
N ASN A 166 -13.56 5.31 1.19
CA ASN A 166 -12.59 4.70 2.08
C ASN A 166 -11.27 4.34 1.37
N GLY A 167 -11.18 4.51 0.05
CA GLY A 167 -10.02 4.13 -0.75
C GLY A 167 -9.75 2.63 -0.77
N THR A 168 -10.77 1.81 -0.51
CA THR A 168 -10.61 0.34 -0.42
C THR A 168 -10.97 -0.34 -1.73
N VAL A 169 -10.27 -1.44 -2.02
CA VAL A 169 -10.48 -2.29 -3.19
C VAL A 169 -10.79 -3.69 -2.70
N ARG A 170 -11.84 -4.30 -3.24
CA ARG A 170 -12.20 -5.71 -3.00
C ARG A 170 -12.30 -6.44 -4.33
N ILE A 171 -11.61 -7.57 -4.43
CA ILE A 171 -11.72 -8.50 -5.56
C ILE A 171 -12.70 -9.61 -5.16
N THR A 172 -13.76 -9.79 -5.93
CA THR A 172 -14.83 -10.78 -5.67
C THR A 172 -14.84 -11.92 -6.68
N GLY A 173 -13.72 -12.19 -7.34
CA GLY A 173 -13.61 -13.22 -8.36
C GLY A 173 -12.15 -13.60 -8.61
N PRO A 174 -11.88 -14.47 -9.59
CA PRO A 174 -10.55 -15.03 -9.79
C PRO A 174 -9.57 -13.95 -10.24
N MET A 175 -8.39 -13.94 -9.65
CA MET A 175 -7.27 -13.08 -10.03
C MET A 175 -6.27 -13.82 -10.93
N THR A 176 -6.20 -15.16 -10.80
CA THR A 176 -5.30 -16.02 -11.57
C THR A 176 -6.08 -17.02 -12.43
N GLU A 177 -5.39 -17.63 -13.41
CA GLU A 177 -5.97 -18.69 -14.23
C GLU A 177 -6.30 -19.94 -13.41
N GLU A 178 -5.47 -20.28 -12.43
CA GLU A 178 -5.71 -21.42 -11.53
C GLU A 178 -6.99 -21.21 -10.71
N GLU A 179 -7.15 -20.02 -10.11
CA GLU A 179 -8.37 -19.67 -9.38
C GLU A 179 -9.59 -19.65 -10.29
N LYS A 180 -9.43 -19.26 -11.56
CA LYS A 180 -10.52 -19.25 -12.53
C LYS A 180 -11.07 -20.66 -12.76
N VAL A 181 -10.23 -21.68 -12.81
CA VAL A 181 -10.69 -23.07 -13.00
C VAL A 181 -11.63 -23.49 -11.88
N ASP A 182 -11.25 -23.22 -10.63
CA ASP A 182 -12.09 -23.55 -9.48
C ASP A 182 -13.34 -22.66 -9.41
N TRP A 183 -13.19 -21.38 -9.76
CA TRP A 183 -14.30 -20.45 -9.89
C TRP A 183 -15.35 -20.93 -10.89
N ASP A 184 -14.93 -21.31 -12.10
CA ASP A 184 -15.80 -21.76 -13.18
C ASP A 184 -16.54 -23.05 -12.77
N ARG A 185 -15.89 -23.95 -12.03
CA ARG A 185 -16.56 -25.13 -11.43
C ARG A 185 -17.66 -24.73 -10.45
N ILE A 186 -17.38 -23.78 -9.56
CA ILE A 186 -18.38 -23.33 -8.58
C ILE A 186 -19.53 -22.59 -9.27
N VAL A 187 -19.24 -21.80 -10.31
CA VAL A 187 -20.25 -21.15 -11.16
C VAL A 187 -21.14 -22.19 -11.82
N GLN A 188 -20.58 -23.24 -12.42
CA GLN A 188 -21.34 -24.34 -13.02
C GLN A 188 -22.24 -25.04 -12.01
N ILE A 189 -21.72 -25.34 -10.82
CA ILE A 189 -22.49 -25.95 -9.73
C ILE A 189 -23.64 -25.02 -9.30
N ARG A 190 -23.37 -23.73 -9.11
CA ARG A 190 -24.39 -22.74 -8.77
C ARG A 190 -25.50 -22.73 -9.81
N ASP A 191 -25.13 -22.66 -11.09
CA ASP A 191 -26.09 -22.55 -12.19
C ASP A 191 -26.95 -23.81 -12.31
N SER A 192 -26.36 -25.01 -12.16
CA SER A 192 -27.14 -26.25 -12.14
C SER A 192 -28.12 -26.32 -10.97
N PHE A 193 -27.71 -25.90 -9.77
CA PHE A 193 -28.60 -25.89 -8.60
C PHE A 193 -29.66 -24.79 -8.69
N GLN A 194 -29.37 -23.68 -9.37
CA GLN A 194 -30.35 -22.62 -9.64
C GLN A 194 -31.43 -23.14 -10.59
N GLU A 195 -31.04 -23.77 -11.70
CA GLU A 195 -31.97 -24.39 -12.65
C GLU A 195 -32.83 -25.47 -11.96
N GLU A 196 -32.24 -26.29 -11.09
CA GLU A 196 -32.97 -27.30 -10.32
C GLU A 196 -33.96 -26.65 -9.32
N CYS A 197 -33.56 -25.56 -8.65
CA CYS A 197 -34.48 -24.80 -7.80
C CYS A 197 -35.65 -24.22 -8.60
N ASP A 198 -35.39 -23.65 -9.76
CA ASP A 198 -36.41 -23.05 -10.62
C ASP A 198 -37.38 -24.13 -11.14
N TRP A 199 -36.85 -25.30 -11.52
CA TRP A 199 -37.64 -26.46 -11.88
C TRP A 199 -38.51 -26.96 -10.71
N LEU A 200 -37.93 -27.13 -9.52
CA LEU A 200 -38.65 -27.56 -8.32
C LEU A 200 -39.77 -26.58 -7.94
N VAL A 201 -39.54 -25.27 -8.07
CA VAL A 201 -40.57 -24.26 -7.85
C VAL A 201 -41.72 -24.45 -8.84
N ALA A 202 -41.44 -24.58 -10.12
CA ALA A 202 -42.46 -24.78 -11.16
C ALA A 202 -43.22 -26.11 -11.00
N GLU A 203 -42.57 -27.15 -10.45
CA GLU A 203 -43.19 -28.45 -10.20
C GLU A 203 -44.08 -28.43 -8.95
N ILE A 204 -43.63 -27.75 -7.87
CA ILE A 204 -44.44 -27.53 -6.66
C ILE A 204 -45.74 -26.79 -6.98
N GLU A 205 -45.72 -25.84 -7.91
CA GLU A 205 -46.91 -25.11 -8.35
C GLU A 205 -47.94 -26.00 -9.05
N LYS A 206 -47.52 -27.12 -9.66
CA LYS A 206 -48.39 -28.05 -10.39
C LYS A 206 -48.80 -29.27 -9.57
N ALA A 207 -48.12 -29.54 -8.45
CA ALA A 207 -48.35 -30.72 -7.65
C ALA A 207 -49.61 -30.61 -6.80
N GLU A 208 -50.58 -31.51 -7.02
CA GLU A 208 -51.82 -31.59 -6.24
C GLU A 208 -51.74 -32.64 -5.10
N GLU A 209 -50.81 -33.59 -5.20
CA GLU A 209 -50.64 -34.67 -4.22
C GLU A 209 -49.86 -34.20 -2.97
N PRO A 210 -50.43 -34.29 -1.75
CA PRO A 210 -49.81 -33.75 -0.53
C PRO A 210 -48.47 -34.38 -0.16
N ASP A 211 -48.31 -35.69 -0.37
CA ASP A 211 -47.09 -36.41 -0.03
C ASP A 211 -45.94 -36.04 -0.98
N LEU A 212 -46.22 -35.92 -2.28
CA LEU A 212 -45.29 -35.45 -3.30
C LEU A 212 -44.87 -33.99 -3.04
N LEU A 213 -45.83 -33.11 -2.69
CA LEU A 213 -45.55 -31.72 -2.33
C LEU A 213 -44.57 -31.62 -1.14
N GLY A 214 -44.72 -32.51 -0.15
CA GLY A 214 -43.83 -32.59 1.00
C GLY A 214 -42.40 -32.98 0.65
N VAL A 215 -42.21 -33.87 -0.32
CA VAL A 215 -40.89 -34.28 -0.83
C VAL A 215 -40.26 -33.13 -1.62
N LEU A 216 -40.97 -32.58 -2.61
CA LEU A 216 -40.47 -31.50 -3.47
C LEU A 216 -40.04 -30.26 -2.67
N LYS A 217 -40.78 -29.91 -1.61
CA LYS A 217 -40.41 -28.80 -0.72
C LYS A 217 -39.12 -29.05 0.06
N LYS A 218 -38.88 -30.30 0.50
CA LYS A 218 -37.63 -30.67 1.20
C LYS A 218 -36.44 -30.60 0.24
N ASP A 219 -36.62 -31.08 -0.99
CA ASP A 219 -35.57 -31.03 -2.02
C ASP A 219 -35.26 -29.58 -2.40
N LEU A 220 -36.28 -28.73 -2.54
CA LEU A 220 -36.09 -27.30 -2.78
C LEU A 220 -35.31 -26.62 -1.64
N GLU A 221 -35.62 -26.96 -0.39
CA GLU A 221 -34.89 -26.41 0.76
C GLU A 221 -33.42 -26.86 0.77
N LEU A 222 -33.16 -28.13 0.45
CA LEU A 222 -31.80 -28.65 0.33
C LEU A 222 -31.01 -27.94 -0.78
N ASN A 223 -31.60 -27.83 -1.97
CA ASN A 223 -30.97 -27.19 -3.12
C ASN A 223 -30.70 -25.69 -2.87
N ARG A 224 -31.62 -24.97 -2.23
CA ARG A 224 -31.38 -23.59 -1.79
C ARG A 224 -30.22 -23.46 -0.81
N ARG A 225 -30.05 -24.41 0.13
CA ARG A 225 -28.91 -24.41 1.05
C ARG A 225 -27.59 -24.63 0.34
N ILE A 226 -27.55 -25.48 -0.68
CA ILE A 226 -26.36 -25.73 -1.51
C ILE A 226 -26.05 -24.50 -2.35
N LEU A 227 -27.06 -23.92 -3.01
CA LEU A 227 -26.95 -22.67 -3.75
C LEU A 227 -26.40 -21.53 -2.87
N ALA A 228 -26.89 -21.37 -1.64
CA ALA A 228 -26.38 -20.38 -0.69
C ALA A 228 -24.93 -20.64 -0.25
N ARG A 229 -24.45 -21.89 -0.29
CA ARG A 229 -23.02 -22.20 -0.08
C ARG A 229 -22.19 -21.81 -1.30
N ALA A 230 -22.68 -22.12 -2.51
CA ALA A 230 -22.03 -21.75 -3.76
C ALA A 230 -21.93 -20.21 -3.91
N ASN A 231 -23.02 -19.47 -3.67
CA ASN A 231 -23.03 -18.00 -3.71
C ASN A 231 -22.04 -17.37 -2.71
N ARG A 232 -21.95 -17.92 -1.49
CA ARG A 232 -20.94 -17.49 -0.51
C ARG A 232 -19.51 -17.75 -0.98
N ALA A 233 -19.25 -18.91 -1.58
CA ALA A 233 -17.94 -19.24 -2.13
C ALA A 233 -17.57 -18.29 -3.30
N LEU A 234 -18.56 -17.87 -4.08
CA LEU A 234 -18.40 -16.89 -5.16
C LEU A 234 -18.39 -15.43 -4.68
N GLY A 235 -18.31 -15.17 -3.37
CA GLY A 235 -18.35 -13.79 -2.84
C GLY A 235 -19.63 -13.00 -3.21
N VAL A 236 -20.64 -13.67 -3.75
CA VAL A 236 -21.98 -13.12 -4.02
C VAL A 236 -22.72 -13.17 -2.69
N VAL A 237 -22.54 -12.12 -1.89
CA VAL A 237 -23.40 -11.89 -0.75
C VAL A 237 -24.73 -11.40 -1.32
N GLU A 238 -25.75 -12.27 -1.34
CA GLU A 238 -27.13 -11.85 -1.51
C GLU A 238 -27.41 -10.75 -0.47
N LYS A 239 -27.85 -9.59 -0.96
CA LYS A 239 -28.32 -8.48 -0.12
C LYS A 239 -29.66 -8.81 0.50
#